data_AF-A0A920YGS5-F1
#
_entry.id   AF-A0A920YGS5-F1
#
_cell.length_a   1.000
_cell.length_b   1.000
_cell.length_c   1.000
_cell.angle_alpha   90.00
_cell.angle_beta   90.00
_cell.angle_gamma   90.00
#
_symmetry.space_group_name_H-M   'P 1'
#
loop_
_entity.id
_entity.type
_entity.pdbx_description
1 polymer ?
#
loop_
_entity_poly.entity_id
_entity_poly.type
_entity_poly.pdbx_seq_one_letter_code
_entity_poly.pdbx_strand_id
1 'polypeptide(L)'
;AAIAEHKLPLDVILLDDGYQTAIGDWLSLQADKFPQGMEPVTEAIRAAGRTPGIWTAPFGAAVGSRLFAEHPDWFLRDEAGEPVVGWVHWGVDCYALDCTHPEVLAWLRETFGRMRSQWGFDFFKIDFIFAAALPGRRHDPTVTRAQALRRGVEAIREAIGDDAFLLGCGAPLGPCVGLVDGMRVGPDVDPNWHPIWSHDLSMPSTENALRNSLARAPFHGRLWANDPDCLLVRQRGPDMDLVLNEMRTLSALVALLGGMTLDSDHLSAIRPGRLKYLRQALPPTGVSARPLDLFENEMPRLLVLPVVRDWGRWWVAGVVNWDDRTTETTVRLSDLGLPSGRYHVYHYWRRRYLGVTDDAITIHRHQPHETAVLLFKPVSDLPDLLTTTFHVCQGAVEVAGYRVEIGDSRVEMEVVLEKAGRQFGEVLFTVPEGWRAVEARVDGVRRGLRLVAPGVVGLGLTLEGRTEVEVTFER
;
A
#
# COMPACT_ATOMS: atom_id res chain seq x y z
N ALA A 1 12.07 15.04 9.39
CA ALA A 1 12.90 15.93 8.53
C ALA A 1 12.86 15.51 7.05
N ALA A 2 13.42 14.36 6.66
CA ALA A 2 13.51 13.93 5.25
C ALA A 2 12.18 13.94 4.49
N ILE A 3 11.09 13.53 5.14
CA ILE A 3 9.75 13.57 4.54
C ILE A 3 9.36 15.00 4.11
N ALA A 4 9.58 16.00 4.98
CA ALA A 4 9.26 17.40 4.69
C ALA A 4 10.19 17.96 3.59
N GLU A 5 11.49 17.68 3.69
CA GLU A 5 12.50 18.08 2.69
C GLU A 5 12.14 17.57 1.29
N HIS A 6 11.75 16.30 1.19
CA HIS A 6 11.39 15.66 -0.08
C HIS A 6 9.94 15.88 -0.51
N LYS A 7 9.16 16.65 0.28
CA LYS A 7 7.74 16.90 0.10
C LYS A 7 6.98 15.57 -0.15
N LEU A 8 7.18 14.56 0.71
CA LEU A 8 6.49 13.26 0.56
C LEU A 8 5.12 13.30 1.25
N PRO A 9 4.04 12.86 0.56
CA PRO A 9 2.69 12.83 1.10
C PRO A 9 2.47 11.55 1.93
N LEU A 10 3.18 11.45 3.05
CA LEU A 10 3.01 10.39 4.05
C LEU A 10 2.27 11.01 5.24
N ASP A 11 1.31 10.33 5.85
CA ASP A 11 0.51 10.97 6.92
C ASP A 11 0.92 10.50 8.32
N VAL A 12 1.42 9.27 8.42
CA VAL A 12 1.74 8.58 9.67
C VAL A 12 3.26 8.41 9.81
N ILE A 13 3.77 8.54 11.03
CA ILE A 13 5.11 8.05 11.42
C ILE A 13 4.89 6.98 12.48
N LEU A 14 5.07 5.72 12.08
CA LEU A 14 4.91 4.54 12.94
C LEU A 14 6.27 4.16 13.53
N LEU A 15 6.35 4.13 14.86
CA LEU A 15 7.46 3.51 15.58
C LEU A 15 7.20 2.01 15.67
N ASP A 16 8.00 1.22 14.96
CA ASP A 16 7.91 -0.24 14.96
C ASP A 16 8.75 -0.86 16.11
N ASP A 17 8.91 -2.19 16.11
CA ASP A 17 9.62 -2.94 17.15
C ASP A 17 11.00 -2.35 17.53
N GLY A 18 11.27 -2.27 18.83
CA GLY A 18 12.60 -2.01 19.38
C GLY A 18 12.71 -0.81 20.33
N TYR A 19 11.58 -0.18 20.68
CA TYR A 19 11.51 0.90 21.67
C TYR A 19 11.36 0.38 23.11
N GLN A 20 10.70 -0.76 23.25
CA GLN A 20 10.41 -1.43 24.51
C GLN A 20 11.62 -2.22 25.02
N THR A 21 11.70 -2.43 26.33
CA THR A 21 12.77 -3.23 26.96
C THR A 21 12.61 -4.74 26.73
N ALA A 22 11.36 -5.22 26.66
CA ALA A 22 11.01 -6.59 26.34
C ALA A 22 9.60 -6.68 25.73
N ILE A 23 9.31 -7.76 24.99
CA ILE A 23 7.93 -8.11 24.61
C ILE A 23 7.12 -8.33 25.90
N GLY A 24 5.99 -7.62 26.03
CA GLY A 24 5.16 -7.62 27.23
C GLY A 24 5.39 -6.40 28.15
N ASP A 25 6.57 -5.77 28.09
CA ASP A 25 6.92 -4.61 28.92
C ASP A 25 6.75 -3.29 28.15
N TRP A 26 5.55 -3.09 27.58
CA TRP A 26 5.29 -2.05 26.56
C TRP A 26 5.44 -0.59 27.03
N LEU A 27 5.35 -0.35 28.33
CA LEU A 27 5.53 0.98 28.93
C LEU A 27 6.96 1.18 29.49
N SER A 28 7.82 0.16 29.37
CA SER A 28 9.23 0.22 29.74
C SER A 28 10.07 0.49 28.51
N LEU A 29 10.73 1.66 28.48
CA LEU A 29 11.46 2.15 27.32
C LEU A 29 12.96 1.85 27.42
N GLN A 30 13.58 1.57 26.28
CA GLN A 30 15.04 1.52 26.13
C GLN A 30 15.61 2.93 26.36
N ALA A 31 16.22 3.17 27.52
CA ALA A 31 16.63 4.50 27.96
C ALA A 31 17.73 5.14 27.11
N ASP A 32 18.55 4.34 26.42
CA ASP A 32 19.56 4.79 25.47
C ASP A 32 18.95 5.33 24.17
N LYS A 33 17.82 4.75 23.73
CA LYS A 33 17.10 5.15 22.52
C LYS A 33 16.07 6.26 22.79
N PHE A 34 15.37 6.18 23.92
CA PHE A 34 14.27 7.09 24.30
C PHE A 34 14.52 7.71 25.69
N PRO A 35 15.62 8.46 25.88
CA PRO A 35 16.01 9.00 27.20
C PRO A 35 15.01 10.00 27.79
N GLN A 36 14.16 10.60 26.96
CA GLN A 36 13.18 11.61 27.35
C GLN A 36 11.74 11.09 27.29
N GLY A 37 11.53 9.78 27.14
CA GLY A 37 10.21 9.20 26.96
C GLY A 37 9.65 9.35 25.55
N MET A 38 8.34 9.10 25.41
CA MET A 38 7.65 9.08 24.12
C MET A 38 6.94 10.41 23.80
N GLU A 39 6.59 11.19 24.83
CA GLU A 39 5.88 12.46 24.68
C GLU A 39 6.64 13.43 23.76
N PRO A 40 7.95 13.68 23.91
CA PRO A 40 8.68 14.55 23.00
C PRO A 40 8.72 14.01 21.56
N VAL A 41 8.68 12.69 21.38
CA VAL A 41 8.67 12.04 20.06
C VAL A 41 7.33 12.30 19.37
N THR A 42 6.22 12.06 20.06
CA THR A 42 4.89 12.25 19.47
C THR A 42 4.57 13.74 19.28
N GLU A 43 5.04 14.63 20.16
CA GLU A 43 5.00 16.09 19.97
C GLU A 43 5.75 16.52 18.70
N ALA A 44 6.96 15.99 18.49
CA ALA A 44 7.75 16.29 17.29
C ALA A 44 7.07 15.79 16.00
N ILE A 45 6.44 14.62 16.04
CA ILE A 45 5.68 14.06 14.92
C ILE A 45 4.48 14.97 14.59
N ARG A 46 3.73 15.43 15.61
CA ARG A 46 2.61 16.37 15.43
C ARG A 46 3.04 17.74 14.95
N ALA A 47 4.13 18.27 15.48
CA ALA A 47 4.70 19.55 15.05
C ALA A 47 5.10 19.51 13.57
N ALA A 48 5.42 18.32 13.04
CA ALA A 48 5.64 18.09 11.61
C ALA A 48 4.34 17.87 10.80
N GLY A 49 3.17 18.00 11.42
CA GLY A 49 1.85 17.83 10.81
C GLY A 49 1.48 16.37 10.53
N ARG A 50 1.99 15.42 11.33
CA ARG A 50 1.81 13.97 11.13
C ARG A 50 1.17 13.29 12.32
N THR A 51 0.60 12.11 12.06
CA THR A 51 0.01 11.23 13.05
C THR A 51 1.08 10.29 13.62
N PRO A 52 1.31 10.27 14.95
CA PRO A 52 2.22 9.31 15.56
C PRO A 52 1.56 7.94 15.71
N GLY A 53 2.27 6.92 15.27
CA GLY A 53 1.88 5.52 15.44
C GLY A 53 2.87 4.72 16.28
N ILE A 54 2.38 3.64 16.90
CA ILE A 54 3.20 2.72 17.70
C ILE A 54 2.83 1.26 17.41
N TRP A 55 3.85 0.38 17.41
CA TRP A 55 3.71 -1.07 17.32
C TRP A 55 3.69 -1.73 18.70
N THR A 56 2.94 -2.82 18.84
CA THR A 56 2.98 -3.72 20.01
C THR A 56 2.68 -5.16 19.58
N ALA A 57 3.11 -6.14 20.36
CA ALA A 57 2.68 -7.55 20.25
C ALA A 57 1.83 -7.94 21.47
N PRO A 58 0.59 -7.44 21.60
CA PRO A 58 -0.07 -7.26 22.90
C PRO A 58 -0.48 -8.56 23.59
N PHE A 59 -0.53 -9.68 22.88
CA PHE A 59 -1.03 -10.96 23.41
C PHE A 59 0.06 -11.95 23.77
N GLY A 60 1.28 -11.46 24.02
CA GLY A 60 2.32 -12.28 24.65
C GLY A 60 3.37 -11.48 25.40
N ALA A 61 4.22 -12.21 26.10
CA ALA A 61 5.31 -11.67 26.90
C ALA A 61 6.56 -12.55 26.77
N ALA A 62 7.73 -11.95 26.62
CA ALA A 62 8.99 -12.68 26.58
C ALA A 62 9.27 -13.35 27.93
N VAL A 63 9.98 -14.48 27.92
CA VAL A 63 10.40 -15.21 29.13
C VAL A 63 11.15 -14.33 30.15
N GLY A 64 11.87 -13.31 29.68
CA GLY A 64 12.63 -12.37 30.51
C GLY A 64 11.88 -11.08 30.88
N SER A 65 10.61 -10.95 30.49
CA SER A 65 9.81 -9.75 30.79
C SER A 65 9.37 -9.70 32.25
N ARG A 66 9.12 -8.49 32.76
CA ARG A 66 8.52 -8.30 34.08
C ARG A 66 7.11 -8.86 34.12
N LEU A 67 6.34 -8.64 33.07
CA LEU A 67 4.97 -9.17 32.95
C LEU A 67 4.92 -10.68 33.16
N PHE A 68 5.85 -11.43 32.54
CA PHE A 68 5.92 -12.89 32.71
C PHE A 68 6.33 -13.31 34.12
N ALA A 69 7.29 -12.60 34.73
CA ALA A 69 7.78 -12.92 36.07
C ALA A 69 6.76 -12.58 37.18
N GLU A 70 6.04 -11.48 37.04
CA GLU A 70 5.12 -10.95 38.06
C GLU A 70 3.73 -11.60 37.98
N HIS A 71 3.29 -12.02 36.79
CA HIS A 71 1.95 -12.55 36.55
C HIS A 71 1.95 -13.92 35.84
N PRO A 72 2.62 -14.96 36.37
CA PRO A 72 2.73 -16.25 35.70
C PRO A 72 1.37 -16.93 35.45
N ASP A 73 0.35 -16.63 36.24
CA ASP A 73 -1.02 -17.16 36.13
C ASP A 73 -1.84 -16.55 34.98
N TRP A 74 -1.38 -15.44 34.38
CA TRP A 74 -2.05 -14.79 33.26
C TRP A 74 -1.85 -15.49 31.90
N PHE A 75 -0.93 -16.46 31.84
CA PHE A 75 -0.54 -17.12 30.59
C PHE A 75 -1.35 -18.38 30.32
N LEU A 76 -1.64 -18.60 29.04
CA LEU A 76 -2.28 -19.81 28.56
C LEU A 76 -1.46 -21.04 28.98
N ARG A 77 -2.12 -22.09 29.47
CA ARG A 77 -1.45 -23.32 29.92
C ARG A 77 -1.70 -24.50 28.99
N ASP A 78 -0.72 -25.35 28.76
CA ASP A 78 -0.90 -26.61 28.06
C ASP A 78 -1.57 -27.67 28.95
N GLU A 79 -1.62 -28.93 28.49
CA GLU A 79 -2.19 -30.04 29.27
C GLU A 79 -1.35 -30.42 30.50
N ALA A 80 -0.03 -30.19 30.47
CA ALA A 80 0.88 -30.45 31.59
C ALA A 80 0.81 -29.34 32.65
N GLY A 81 0.30 -28.16 32.31
CA GLY A 81 0.23 -26.99 33.20
C GLY A 81 1.32 -25.98 32.92
N GLU A 82 2.12 -26.19 31.89
CA GLU A 82 3.20 -25.32 31.48
C GLU A 82 2.69 -24.16 30.62
N PRO A 83 3.32 -22.98 30.69
CA PRO A 83 2.96 -21.85 29.82
C PRO A 83 3.13 -22.20 28.35
N VAL A 84 2.16 -21.83 27.51
CA VAL A 84 2.21 -22.06 26.06
C VAL A 84 3.11 -21.02 25.40
N VAL A 85 4.18 -21.48 24.75
CA VAL A 85 4.99 -20.64 23.86
C VAL A 85 4.15 -20.23 22.66
N GLY A 86 3.96 -18.92 22.49
CA GLY A 86 3.22 -18.35 21.37
C GLY A 86 4.06 -18.22 20.11
N TRP A 87 5.26 -17.68 20.25
CA TRP A 87 6.25 -17.55 19.17
C TRP A 87 7.65 -17.37 19.75
N VAL A 88 8.66 -17.43 18.87
CA VAL A 88 10.05 -17.12 19.19
C VAL A 88 10.39 -15.79 18.55
N HIS A 89 10.83 -14.82 19.35
CA HIS A 89 11.18 -13.48 18.90
C HIS A 89 12.68 -13.25 19.10
N TRP A 90 13.44 -13.12 18.02
CA TRP A 90 14.91 -12.98 18.06
C TRP A 90 15.62 -14.04 18.92
N GLY A 91 15.12 -15.27 18.90
CA GLY A 91 15.66 -16.38 19.71
C GLY A 91 15.17 -16.43 21.16
N VAL A 92 14.19 -15.60 21.53
CA VAL A 92 13.58 -15.55 22.87
C VAL A 92 12.13 -16.02 22.82
N ASP A 93 11.79 -16.99 23.65
CA ASP A 93 10.41 -17.48 23.76
C ASP A 93 9.48 -16.41 24.30
N CYS A 94 8.37 -16.20 23.60
CA CYS A 94 7.27 -15.33 23.99
C CYS A 94 6.03 -16.17 24.29
N TYR A 95 5.51 -16.06 25.51
CA TYR A 95 4.38 -16.86 26.00
C TYR A 95 3.05 -16.16 25.75
N ALA A 96 2.02 -16.93 25.39
CA ALA A 96 0.71 -16.41 25.03
C ALA A 96 -0.11 -16.01 26.27
N LEU A 97 -0.61 -14.78 26.27
CA LEU A 97 -1.53 -14.29 27.31
C LEU A 97 -2.94 -14.88 27.12
N ASP A 98 -3.59 -15.18 28.24
CA ASP A 98 -4.98 -15.63 28.23
C ASP A 98 -5.96 -14.45 28.24
N CYS A 99 -6.47 -14.09 27.06
CA CYS A 99 -7.46 -13.04 26.88
C CYS A 99 -8.88 -13.40 27.39
N THR A 100 -9.01 -14.45 28.20
CA THR A 100 -10.19 -14.72 29.01
C THR A 100 -10.01 -14.33 30.48
N HIS A 101 -8.78 -14.06 30.91
CA HIS A 101 -8.46 -13.62 32.26
C HIS A 101 -8.86 -12.14 32.45
N PRO A 102 -9.70 -11.80 33.45
CA PRO A 102 -10.16 -10.42 33.64
C PRO A 102 -9.02 -9.41 33.84
N GLU A 103 -7.97 -9.79 34.56
CA GLU A 103 -6.83 -8.90 34.82
C GLU A 103 -5.97 -8.66 33.58
N VAL A 104 -5.86 -9.64 32.66
CA VAL A 104 -5.18 -9.44 31.37
C VAL A 104 -5.94 -8.40 30.54
N LEU A 105 -7.27 -8.49 30.49
CA LEU A 105 -8.10 -7.51 29.79
C LEU A 105 -8.03 -6.11 30.44
N ALA A 106 -7.90 -6.03 31.77
CA ALA A 106 -7.70 -4.77 32.47
C ALA A 106 -6.33 -4.15 32.16
N TRP A 107 -5.28 -4.97 32.18
CA TRP A 107 -3.92 -4.56 31.83
C TRP A 107 -3.79 -4.08 30.38
N LEU A 108 -4.45 -4.75 29.43
CA LEU A 108 -4.53 -4.30 28.04
C LEU A 108 -5.17 -2.91 27.95
N ARG A 109 -6.31 -2.70 28.63
CA ARG A 109 -6.98 -1.39 28.64
C ARG A 109 -6.11 -0.30 29.23
N GLU A 110 -5.45 -0.58 30.35
CA GLU A 110 -4.53 0.38 30.97
C GLU A 110 -3.36 0.70 30.05
N THR A 111 -2.70 -0.32 29.49
CA THR A 111 -1.51 -0.15 28.65
C THR A 111 -1.81 0.71 27.43
N PHE A 112 -2.83 0.35 26.66
CA PHE A 112 -3.21 1.10 25.45
C PHE A 112 -3.83 2.46 25.80
N GLY A 113 -4.61 2.54 26.88
CA GLY A 113 -5.14 3.80 27.39
C GLY A 113 -4.04 4.79 27.78
N ARG A 114 -2.93 4.32 28.37
CA ARG A 114 -1.75 5.15 28.68
C ARG A 114 -0.98 5.55 27.43
N MET A 115 -0.76 4.65 26.47
CA MET A 115 -0.16 5.01 25.18
C MET A 115 -0.98 6.08 24.45
N ARG A 116 -2.31 5.99 24.52
CA ARG A 116 -3.23 6.97 23.95
C ARG A 116 -3.21 8.30 24.70
N SER A 117 -3.42 8.29 26.02
CA SER A 117 -3.67 9.50 26.80
C SER A 117 -2.39 10.20 27.29
N GLN A 118 -1.34 9.45 27.62
CA GLN A 118 -0.09 9.99 28.17
C GLN A 118 0.91 10.25 27.03
N TRP A 119 1.17 9.24 26.19
CA TRP A 119 2.10 9.40 25.07
C TRP A 119 1.47 10.02 23.84
N GLY A 120 0.14 10.03 23.76
CA GLY A 120 -0.60 10.65 22.68
C GLY A 120 -0.72 9.81 21.41
N PHE A 121 -0.45 8.51 21.35
CA PHE A 121 -0.51 7.82 20.04
C PHE A 121 -1.92 7.79 19.40
N ASP A 122 -1.97 7.93 18.08
CA ASP A 122 -3.20 7.99 17.26
C ASP A 122 -3.34 6.84 16.26
N PHE A 123 -2.28 6.07 16.08
CA PHE A 123 -2.23 4.91 15.21
C PHE A 123 -1.58 3.75 15.96
N PHE A 124 -2.21 2.58 15.97
CA PHE A 124 -1.75 1.42 16.72
C PHE A 124 -1.61 0.22 15.80
N LYS A 125 -0.40 -0.30 15.64
CA LYS A 125 -0.15 -1.60 15.00
C LYS A 125 -0.08 -2.67 16.09
N ILE A 126 -1.00 -3.63 16.07
CA ILE A 126 -1.03 -4.77 17.00
C ILE A 126 -0.65 -6.06 16.27
N ASP A 127 0.44 -6.68 16.70
CA ASP A 127 1.10 -7.77 16.00
C ASP A 127 1.09 -9.07 16.80
N PHE A 128 1.41 -10.18 16.13
CA PHE A 128 1.39 -11.54 16.70
C PHE A 128 0.06 -11.88 17.39
N ILE A 129 -1.06 -11.27 16.95
CA ILE A 129 -2.31 -11.37 17.68
C ILE A 129 -2.93 -12.78 17.62
N PHE A 130 -2.44 -13.65 16.72
CA PHE A 130 -2.76 -15.08 16.73
C PHE A 130 -2.47 -15.76 18.07
N ALA A 131 -1.56 -15.22 18.89
CA ALA A 131 -1.18 -15.79 20.19
C ALA A 131 -2.40 -16.00 21.11
N ALA A 132 -3.36 -15.06 21.15
CA ALA A 132 -4.58 -15.19 21.96
C ALA A 132 -5.50 -16.35 21.52
N ALA A 133 -5.36 -16.79 20.26
CA ALA A 133 -6.14 -17.87 19.66
C ALA A 133 -5.44 -19.24 19.69
N LEU A 134 -4.31 -19.38 20.37
CA LEU A 134 -3.60 -20.66 20.46
C LEU A 134 -4.37 -21.71 21.29
N PRO A 135 -4.19 -23.01 21.00
CA PRO A 135 -4.78 -24.08 21.83
C PRO A 135 -4.16 -24.07 23.24
N GLY A 136 -4.98 -24.34 24.26
CA GLY A 136 -4.55 -24.40 25.66
C GLY A 136 -5.71 -24.21 26.63
N ARG A 137 -5.47 -24.52 27.91
CA ARG A 137 -6.37 -24.26 29.03
C ARG A 137 -6.40 -22.77 29.36
N ARG A 138 -7.62 -22.26 29.45
CA ARG A 138 -7.97 -20.86 29.73
C ARG A 138 -8.61 -20.73 31.10
N HIS A 139 -8.56 -19.53 31.64
CA HIS A 139 -9.25 -19.09 32.84
C HIS A 139 -10.76 -19.27 32.69
N ASP A 140 -11.34 -18.87 31.54
CA ASP A 140 -12.72 -19.19 31.18
C ASP A 140 -12.75 -20.38 30.21
N PRO A 141 -13.01 -21.61 30.68
CA PRO A 141 -13.02 -22.80 29.83
C PRO A 141 -14.22 -22.86 28.88
N THR A 142 -15.21 -21.97 29.04
CA THR A 142 -16.40 -21.93 28.17
C THR A 142 -16.19 -21.14 26.88
N VAL A 143 -15.06 -20.42 26.79
CA VAL A 143 -14.76 -19.48 25.73
C VAL A 143 -13.90 -20.13 24.64
N THR A 144 -14.34 -19.97 23.40
CA THR A 144 -13.59 -20.45 22.24
C THR A 144 -12.36 -19.57 21.96
N ARG A 145 -11.39 -20.11 21.22
CA ARG A 145 -10.18 -19.38 20.79
C ARG A 145 -10.50 -18.10 20.01
N ALA A 146 -11.53 -18.15 19.17
CA ALA A 146 -12.01 -16.98 18.41
C ALA A 146 -12.57 -15.90 19.33
N GLN A 147 -13.37 -16.27 20.33
CA GLN A 147 -13.89 -15.33 21.33
C GLN A 147 -12.78 -14.76 22.22
N ALA A 148 -11.78 -15.56 22.60
CA ALA A 148 -10.63 -15.08 23.38
C ALA A 148 -9.85 -13.99 22.64
N LEU A 149 -9.47 -14.25 21.37
CA LEU A 149 -8.85 -13.24 20.51
C LEU A 149 -9.73 -11.99 20.40
N ARG A 150 -11.03 -12.17 20.13
CA ARG A 150 -11.96 -11.05 19.98
C ARG A 150 -12.03 -10.18 21.24
N ARG A 151 -12.12 -10.78 22.43
CA ARG A 151 -12.12 -10.06 23.73
C ARG A 151 -10.86 -9.21 23.92
N GLY A 152 -9.69 -9.75 23.55
CA GLY A 152 -8.43 -9.01 23.62
C GLY A 152 -8.42 -7.78 22.70
N VAL A 153 -8.87 -7.95 21.45
CA VAL A 153 -8.93 -6.85 20.47
C VAL A 153 -10.01 -5.82 20.86
N GLU A 154 -11.16 -6.26 21.37
CA GLU A 154 -12.22 -5.38 21.92
C GLU A 154 -11.69 -4.52 23.08
N ALA A 155 -10.95 -5.12 24.03
CA ALA A 155 -10.33 -4.39 25.13
C ALA A 155 -9.35 -3.30 24.63
N ILE A 156 -8.57 -3.59 23.57
CA ILE A 156 -7.68 -2.62 22.95
C ILE A 156 -8.48 -1.50 22.27
N ARG A 157 -9.48 -1.84 21.46
CA ARG A 157 -10.35 -0.88 20.76
C ARG A 157 -11.03 0.07 21.75
N GLU A 158 -11.64 -0.46 22.81
CA GLU A 158 -12.28 0.33 23.87
C GLU A 158 -11.30 1.34 24.51
N ALA A 159 -10.03 0.95 24.69
CA ALA A 159 -9.03 1.77 25.36
C ALA A 159 -8.48 2.91 24.49
N ILE A 160 -8.32 2.68 23.18
CA ILE A 160 -7.80 3.70 22.26
C ILE A 160 -8.90 4.62 21.70
N GLY A 161 -10.16 4.18 21.74
CA GLY A 161 -11.31 4.88 21.20
C GLY A 161 -11.52 4.68 19.70
N ASP A 162 -12.66 5.16 19.18
CA ASP A 162 -13.03 5.01 17.77
C ASP A 162 -12.26 5.98 16.83
N ASP A 163 -11.70 7.06 17.38
CA ASP A 163 -10.95 8.06 16.60
C ASP A 163 -9.50 7.64 16.31
N ALA A 164 -8.98 6.60 16.97
CA ALA A 164 -7.64 6.06 16.75
C ALA A 164 -7.66 4.97 15.68
N PHE A 165 -6.66 4.95 14.81
CA PHE A 165 -6.54 3.90 13.80
C PHE A 165 -5.91 2.64 14.38
N LEU A 166 -6.55 1.47 14.22
CA LEU A 166 -6.04 0.17 14.65
C LEU A 166 -5.70 -0.71 13.45
N LEU A 167 -4.42 -1.02 13.29
CA LEU A 167 -3.88 -1.94 12.30
C LEU A 167 -3.60 -3.30 12.95
N GLY A 168 -4.33 -4.35 12.54
CA GLY A 168 -4.04 -5.73 12.95
C GLY A 168 -2.92 -6.37 12.14
N CYS A 169 -2.08 -7.18 12.77
CA CYS A 169 -0.99 -7.92 12.16
C CYS A 169 -0.80 -9.29 12.84
N GLY A 170 -0.35 -10.30 12.07
CA GLY A 170 -0.22 -11.67 12.56
C GLY A 170 -1.55 -12.24 13.08
N ALA A 171 -2.63 -12.11 12.31
CA ALA A 171 -3.99 -12.26 12.83
C ALA A 171 -4.80 -13.42 12.20
N PRO A 172 -5.54 -14.21 13.00
CA PRO A 172 -6.74 -14.88 12.55
C PRO A 172 -7.76 -13.82 12.11
N LEU A 173 -8.10 -13.79 10.83
CA LEU A 173 -8.82 -12.67 10.20
C LEU A 173 -10.24 -12.47 10.74
N GLY A 174 -11.05 -13.54 10.80
CA GLY A 174 -12.48 -13.46 11.12
C GLY A 174 -12.81 -12.75 12.43
N PRO A 175 -12.19 -13.13 13.58
CA PRO A 175 -12.46 -12.50 14.87
C PRO A 175 -12.19 -10.99 14.93
N CYS A 176 -11.34 -10.46 14.04
CA CYS A 176 -10.93 -9.06 14.00
C CYS A 176 -11.91 -8.16 13.22
N VAL A 177 -12.82 -8.75 12.42
CA VAL A 177 -13.76 -7.98 11.59
C VAL A 177 -14.66 -7.11 12.47
N GLY A 178 -14.74 -5.83 12.09
CA GLY A 178 -15.50 -4.80 12.82
C GLY A 178 -14.79 -4.21 14.03
N LEU A 179 -13.52 -4.55 14.29
CA LEU A 179 -12.72 -4.00 15.39
C LEU A 179 -11.50 -3.22 14.91
N VAL A 180 -10.83 -3.72 13.87
CA VAL A 180 -9.65 -3.10 13.25
C VAL A 180 -10.05 -2.22 12.06
N ASP A 181 -9.30 -1.15 11.82
CA ASP A 181 -9.47 -0.26 10.67
C ASP A 181 -8.63 -0.73 9.48
N GLY A 182 -7.45 -1.30 9.78
CA GLY A 182 -6.54 -1.90 8.82
C GLY A 182 -6.12 -3.31 9.22
N MET A 183 -5.72 -4.12 8.25
CA MET A 183 -5.22 -5.47 8.51
C MET A 183 -4.10 -5.82 7.54
N ARG A 184 -2.95 -6.24 8.07
CA ARG A 184 -1.89 -6.91 7.31
C ARG A 184 -2.45 -8.20 6.70
N VAL A 185 -2.48 -8.25 5.36
CA VAL A 185 -3.11 -9.37 4.64
C VAL A 185 -2.12 -10.40 4.13
N GLY A 186 -0.81 -10.23 4.35
CA GLY A 186 0.21 -11.20 3.92
C GLY A 186 1.37 -11.31 4.91
N PRO A 187 2.32 -12.24 4.64
CA PRO A 187 3.60 -12.28 5.34
C PRO A 187 4.40 -11.00 5.07
N ASP A 188 5.51 -10.84 5.78
CA ASP A 188 6.35 -9.64 5.65
C ASP A 188 6.93 -9.49 4.24
N VAL A 189 6.92 -8.26 3.73
CA VAL A 189 7.74 -7.88 2.59
C VAL A 189 9.20 -7.90 3.05
N ASP A 190 10.00 -8.68 2.33
CA ASP A 190 11.43 -8.76 2.56
C ASP A 190 12.19 -8.10 1.40
N PRO A 191 13.40 -7.54 1.64
CA PRO A 191 14.32 -7.07 0.59
C PRO A 191 14.72 -8.11 -0.47
N ASN A 192 14.35 -9.39 -0.31
CA ASN A 192 14.52 -10.44 -1.30
C ASN A 192 13.20 -10.79 -2.00
N TRP A 193 13.30 -11.15 -3.28
CA TRP A 193 12.14 -11.50 -4.07
C TRP A 193 11.51 -12.81 -3.61
N HIS A 194 12.34 -13.86 -3.48
CA HIS A 194 11.93 -15.19 -3.01
C HIS A 194 12.26 -15.38 -1.52
N PRO A 195 11.52 -16.26 -0.83
CA PRO A 195 11.85 -16.62 0.54
C PRO A 195 13.12 -17.49 0.59
N ILE A 196 13.81 -17.47 1.74
CA ILE A 196 14.99 -18.32 1.99
C ILE A 196 14.65 -19.82 1.82
N TRP A 197 13.43 -20.21 2.19
CA TRP A 197 12.90 -21.55 1.97
C TRP A 197 11.74 -21.50 0.97
N SER A 198 12.00 -21.92 -0.27
CA SER A 198 11.16 -21.75 -1.47
C SER A 198 9.75 -22.36 -1.43
N HIS A 199 9.37 -23.05 -0.35
CA HIS A 199 8.08 -23.72 -0.21
C HIS A 199 7.23 -23.20 0.95
N ASP A 200 7.78 -22.31 1.77
CA ASP A 200 7.02 -21.71 2.87
C ASP A 200 6.38 -20.40 2.39
N LEU A 201 5.07 -20.44 2.15
CA LEU A 201 4.28 -19.29 1.71
C LEU A 201 4.03 -18.26 2.82
N SER A 202 4.44 -18.56 4.06
CA SER A 202 4.36 -17.67 5.22
C SER A 202 5.69 -16.98 5.53
N MET A 203 6.80 -17.41 4.91
CA MET A 203 8.09 -16.78 5.08
C MET A 203 8.16 -15.38 4.45
N PRO A 204 8.89 -14.44 5.09
CA PRO A 204 9.16 -13.12 4.52
C PRO A 204 9.74 -13.22 3.11
N SER A 205 9.09 -12.55 2.16
CA SER A 205 9.54 -12.35 0.77
C SER A 205 8.61 -11.38 0.07
N THR A 206 9.16 -10.58 -0.87
CA THR A 206 8.31 -9.70 -1.69
C THR A 206 7.28 -10.51 -2.48
N GLU A 207 7.63 -11.68 -3.02
CA GLU A 207 6.71 -12.54 -3.76
C GLU A 207 5.56 -13.07 -2.88
N ASN A 208 5.83 -13.61 -1.69
CA ASN A 208 4.78 -14.14 -0.81
C ASN A 208 3.86 -13.04 -0.28
N ALA A 209 4.40 -11.85 0.01
CA ALA A 209 3.60 -10.71 0.43
C ALA A 209 2.63 -10.28 -0.68
N LEU A 210 3.12 -10.18 -1.92
CA LEU A 210 2.30 -9.86 -3.10
C LEU A 210 1.26 -10.94 -3.40
N ARG A 211 1.63 -12.22 -3.34
CA ARG A 211 0.72 -13.38 -3.47
C ARG A 211 -0.52 -13.20 -2.60
N ASN A 212 -0.30 -12.97 -1.31
CA ASN A 212 -1.36 -12.86 -0.33
C ASN A 212 -2.17 -11.57 -0.51
N SER A 213 -1.49 -10.45 -0.83
CA SER A 213 -2.14 -9.17 -1.10
C SER A 213 -3.10 -9.25 -2.29
N LEU A 214 -2.72 -9.97 -3.34
CA LEU A 214 -3.56 -10.25 -4.50
C LEU A 214 -4.73 -11.17 -4.13
N ALA A 215 -4.46 -12.30 -3.47
CA ALA A 215 -5.49 -13.26 -3.10
C ALA A 215 -6.55 -12.70 -2.13
N ARG A 216 -6.16 -11.70 -1.32
CA ARG A 216 -7.02 -11.06 -0.33
C ARG A 216 -7.47 -9.65 -0.73
N ALA A 217 -7.20 -9.23 -1.97
CA ALA A 217 -7.69 -7.97 -2.53
C ALA A 217 -9.20 -7.72 -2.31
N PRO A 218 -10.09 -8.74 -2.39
CA PRO A 218 -11.51 -8.53 -2.14
C PRO A 218 -11.87 -7.99 -0.74
N PHE A 219 -11.01 -8.13 0.27
CA PHE A 219 -11.28 -7.63 1.63
C PHE A 219 -11.15 -6.11 1.76
N HIS A 220 -10.36 -5.47 0.90
CA HIS A 220 -10.13 -4.03 0.94
C HIS A 220 -11.43 -3.25 0.69
N GLY A 221 -11.72 -2.28 1.56
CA GLY A 221 -12.91 -1.42 1.47
C GLY A 221 -14.21 -2.16 1.78
N ARG A 222 -14.14 -3.41 2.27
CA ARG A 222 -15.29 -4.21 2.69
C ARG A 222 -15.20 -4.65 4.14
N LEU A 223 -14.03 -5.17 4.55
CA LEU A 223 -13.78 -5.59 5.93
C LEU A 223 -12.94 -4.54 6.68
N TRP A 224 -11.99 -3.91 5.97
CA TRP A 224 -10.99 -2.97 6.49
C TRP A 224 -10.19 -2.34 5.32
N ALA A 225 -9.23 -1.47 5.64
CA ALA A 225 -8.13 -1.16 4.73
C ALA A 225 -7.13 -2.34 4.69
N ASN A 226 -6.87 -2.90 3.50
CA ASN A 226 -5.83 -3.92 3.39
C ASN A 226 -4.46 -3.27 3.53
N ASP A 227 -3.60 -3.85 4.33
CA ASP A 227 -2.18 -3.52 4.42
C ASP A 227 -1.37 -4.61 3.70
N PRO A 228 -0.80 -4.32 2.52
CA PRO A 228 0.06 -5.24 1.78
C PRO A 228 1.50 -5.30 2.31
N ASP A 229 1.75 -4.66 3.46
CA ASP A 229 3.05 -4.36 4.04
C ASP A 229 3.85 -3.29 3.24
N CYS A 230 5.06 -3.00 3.69
CA CYS A 230 5.80 -1.82 3.30
C CYS A 230 6.31 -1.86 1.85
N LEU A 231 6.24 -0.70 1.18
CA LEU A 231 7.05 -0.41 0.01
C LEU A 231 8.51 -0.25 0.39
N LEU A 232 9.38 -0.80 -0.47
CA LEU A 232 10.83 -0.67 -0.38
C LEU A 232 11.36 -0.06 -1.69
N VAL A 233 11.70 1.22 -1.65
CA VAL A 233 12.25 1.96 -2.79
C VAL A 233 13.73 2.34 -2.61
N ARG A 234 14.40 1.92 -1.54
CA ARG A 234 15.88 2.02 -1.43
C ARG A 234 16.62 1.33 -2.57
N GLN A 235 17.81 1.80 -2.89
CA GLN A 235 18.69 1.17 -3.90
C GLN A 235 19.15 -0.24 -3.46
N ARG A 236 19.49 -1.11 -4.44
CA ARG A 236 20.18 -2.37 -4.14
C ARG A 236 21.47 -2.12 -3.36
N GLY A 237 21.74 -3.02 -2.43
CA GLY A 237 22.88 -2.97 -1.52
C GLY A 237 22.91 -4.22 -0.63
N PRO A 238 23.75 -4.25 0.41
CA PRO A 238 23.85 -5.37 1.33
C PRO A 238 22.50 -5.79 1.95
N ASP A 239 21.61 -4.81 2.20
CA ASP A 239 20.31 -5.00 2.85
C ASP A 239 19.13 -4.94 1.87
N MET A 240 19.39 -5.04 0.56
CA MET A 240 18.35 -4.95 -0.49
C MET A 240 18.77 -5.69 -1.75
N ASP A 241 18.13 -6.83 -2.04
CA ASP A 241 18.44 -7.62 -3.23
C ASP A 241 17.49 -7.36 -4.41
N LEU A 242 16.29 -6.79 -4.19
CA LEU A 242 15.32 -6.59 -5.28
C LEU A 242 15.92 -5.82 -6.47
N VAL A 243 15.81 -6.41 -7.66
CA VAL A 243 16.12 -5.71 -8.90
C VAL A 243 15.05 -4.67 -9.22
N LEU A 244 15.34 -3.82 -10.21
CA LEU A 244 14.46 -2.69 -10.52
C LEU A 244 13.04 -3.13 -10.91
N ASN A 245 12.88 -4.26 -11.61
CA ASN A 245 11.57 -4.76 -12.01
C ASN A 245 10.77 -5.26 -10.82
N GLU A 246 11.38 -6.01 -9.91
CA GLU A 246 10.76 -6.52 -8.69
C GLU A 246 10.26 -5.39 -7.78
N MET A 247 11.09 -4.37 -7.55
CA MET A 247 10.65 -3.19 -6.80
C MET A 247 9.52 -2.44 -7.52
N ARG A 248 9.59 -2.30 -8.85
CA ARG A 248 8.50 -1.68 -9.63
C ARG A 248 7.23 -2.50 -9.58
N THR A 249 7.33 -3.82 -9.51
CA THR A 249 6.21 -4.74 -9.32
C THR A 249 5.60 -4.57 -7.95
N LEU A 250 6.40 -4.54 -6.89
CA LEU A 250 5.94 -4.21 -5.54
C LEU A 250 5.19 -2.86 -5.53
N SER A 251 5.82 -1.81 -6.07
CA SER A 251 5.22 -0.48 -6.16
C SER A 251 3.93 -0.46 -6.98
N ALA A 252 3.91 -1.15 -8.12
CA ALA A 252 2.76 -1.16 -9.02
C ALA A 252 1.56 -1.91 -8.42
N LEU A 253 1.80 -3.09 -7.85
CA LEU A 253 0.74 -3.92 -7.30
C LEU A 253 0.17 -3.30 -6.02
N VAL A 254 0.99 -2.75 -5.13
CA VAL A 254 0.49 -1.99 -3.97
C VAL A 254 -0.37 -0.80 -4.42
N ALA A 255 0.09 -0.02 -5.40
CA ALA A 255 -0.67 1.13 -5.91
C ALA A 255 -1.99 0.70 -6.59
N LEU A 256 -2.00 -0.40 -7.33
CA LEU A 256 -3.20 -0.94 -7.99
C LEU A 256 -4.18 -1.54 -6.98
N LEU A 257 -3.70 -2.13 -5.88
CA LEU A 257 -4.54 -2.69 -4.84
C LEU A 257 -5.21 -1.62 -3.97
N GLY A 258 -4.67 -0.39 -3.98
CA GLY A 258 -5.35 0.82 -3.50
C GLY A 258 -5.52 0.93 -1.97
N GLY A 259 -5.00 -0.04 -1.22
CA GLY A 259 -5.05 -0.11 0.23
C GLY A 259 -4.06 0.81 0.93
N MET A 260 -3.63 0.44 2.14
CA MET A 260 -2.60 1.17 2.85
C MET A 260 -1.29 1.14 2.06
N THR A 261 -0.60 2.27 2.02
CA THR A 261 0.74 2.38 1.42
C THR A 261 1.70 2.87 2.49
N LEU A 262 2.53 1.97 2.98
CA LEU A 262 3.56 2.25 3.99
C LEU A 262 4.94 2.26 3.31
N ASP A 263 5.88 3.02 3.84
CA ASP A 263 7.28 3.03 3.41
C ASP A 263 8.15 2.68 4.62
N SER A 264 9.08 1.74 4.43
CA SER A 264 10.03 1.34 5.47
C SER A 264 11.45 1.46 4.94
N ASP A 265 11.80 2.64 4.44
CA ASP A 265 13.16 2.99 4.04
C ASP A 265 13.78 4.06 4.95
N HIS A 266 15.11 4.04 5.04
CA HIS A 266 15.86 5.18 5.56
C HIS A 266 15.85 6.32 4.52
N LEU A 267 14.78 7.13 4.53
CA LEU A 267 14.50 8.17 3.53
C LEU A 267 15.68 9.10 3.22
N SER A 268 16.46 9.49 4.24
CA SER A 268 17.64 10.36 4.09
C SER A 268 18.77 9.73 3.28
N ALA A 269 18.82 8.39 3.20
CA ALA A 269 19.85 7.63 2.49
C ALA A 269 19.41 7.19 1.08
N ILE A 270 18.15 7.46 0.69
CA ILE A 270 17.62 7.07 -0.61
C ILE A 270 18.19 8.00 -1.69
N ARG A 271 18.70 7.43 -2.78
CA ARG A 271 19.10 8.21 -3.95
C ARG A 271 17.90 9.03 -4.48
N PRO A 272 18.03 10.34 -4.74
CA PRO A 272 16.88 11.18 -5.12
C PRO A 272 16.05 10.65 -6.31
N GLY A 273 16.70 10.00 -7.28
CA GLY A 273 16.03 9.38 -8.43
C GLY A 273 15.15 8.15 -8.13
N ARG A 274 15.25 7.58 -6.93
CA ARG A 274 14.43 6.43 -6.47
C ARG A 274 13.13 6.88 -5.80
N LEU A 275 13.13 8.02 -5.10
CA LEU A 275 11.94 8.58 -4.43
C LEU A 275 10.74 8.78 -5.37
N LYS A 276 10.97 8.88 -6.68
CA LYS A 276 9.87 8.95 -7.65
C LYS A 276 8.95 7.73 -7.59
N TYR A 277 9.46 6.53 -7.30
CA TYR A 277 8.63 5.32 -7.26
C TYR A 277 7.64 5.36 -6.11
N LEU A 278 8.09 5.82 -4.93
CA LEU A 278 7.23 6.08 -3.80
C LEU A 278 6.17 7.16 -4.13
N ARG A 279 6.59 8.28 -4.73
CA ARG A 279 5.65 9.34 -5.16
C ARG A 279 4.61 8.86 -6.17
N GLN A 280 4.97 7.90 -7.02
CA GLN A 280 4.09 7.36 -8.06
C GLN A 280 3.07 6.36 -7.52
N ALA A 281 3.23 5.86 -6.28
CA ALA A 281 2.31 4.98 -5.58
C ALA A 281 1.47 5.69 -4.50
N LEU A 282 1.72 6.98 -4.28
CA LEU A 282 1.05 7.81 -3.25
C LEU A 282 0.28 8.98 -3.87
N PRO A 283 -0.85 9.40 -3.30
CA PRO A 283 -1.61 8.67 -2.28
C PRO A 283 -2.26 7.40 -2.87
N PRO A 284 -2.58 6.40 -2.04
CA PRO A 284 -3.35 5.24 -2.49
C PRO A 284 -4.72 5.67 -3.07
N THR A 285 -5.23 4.90 -4.02
CA THR A 285 -6.51 5.19 -4.70
C THR A 285 -7.74 4.98 -3.81
N GLY A 286 -7.62 4.21 -2.72
CA GLY A 286 -8.74 3.75 -1.90
C GLY A 286 -9.65 2.74 -2.62
N VAL A 287 -9.31 2.34 -3.84
CA VAL A 287 -10.08 1.41 -4.68
C VAL A 287 -9.14 0.35 -5.22
N SER A 288 -9.47 -0.91 -4.94
CA SER A 288 -8.67 -2.04 -5.38
C SER A 288 -8.95 -2.42 -6.84
N ALA A 289 -7.89 -2.57 -7.63
CA ALA A 289 -7.93 -3.32 -8.88
C ALA A 289 -8.37 -4.76 -8.61
N ARG A 290 -9.16 -5.34 -9.51
CA ARG A 290 -9.64 -6.72 -9.37
C ARG A 290 -8.62 -7.68 -10.00
N PRO A 291 -8.05 -8.64 -9.25
CA PRO A 291 -7.39 -9.81 -9.83
C PRO A 291 -8.41 -10.64 -10.62
N LEU A 292 -8.12 -10.93 -11.88
CA LEU A 292 -9.09 -11.52 -12.80
C LEU A 292 -9.05 -13.04 -12.83
N ASP A 293 -7.87 -13.60 -12.62
CA ASP A 293 -7.53 -15.01 -12.83
C ASP A 293 -7.19 -15.72 -11.51
N LEU A 294 -7.71 -15.24 -10.38
CA LEU A 294 -7.44 -15.77 -9.03
C LEU A 294 -7.82 -17.26 -8.86
N PHE A 295 -8.81 -17.73 -9.61
CA PHE A 295 -9.24 -19.15 -9.58
C PHE A 295 -8.63 -19.98 -10.71
N GLU A 296 -7.79 -19.37 -11.55
CA GLU A 296 -7.11 -20.02 -12.67
C GLU A 296 -5.62 -20.17 -12.40
N ASN A 297 -5.02 -19.18 -11.73
CA ASN A 297 -3.60 -19.14 -11.36
C ASN A 297 -3.45 -18.92 -9.85
N GLU A 298 -2.52 -19.66 -9.24
CA GLU A 298 -2.14 -19.45 -7.84
C GLU A 298 -1.62 -18.03 -7.59
N MET A 299 -0.82 -17.52 -8.54
CA MET A 299 -0.37 -16.14 -8.62
C MET A 299 -1.13 -15.43 -9.74
N PRO A 300 -2.11 -14.56 -9.43
CA PRO A 300 -2.84 -13.82 -10.45
C PRO A 300 -1.90 -13.06 -11.39
N ARG A 301 -2.09 -13.22 -12.70
CA ARG A 301 -1.28 -12.55 -13.73
C ARG A 301 -1.96 -11.29 -14.25
N LEU A 302 -3.27 -11.16 -14.07
CA LEU A 302 -4.05 -10.04 -14.60
C LEU A 302 -4.83 -9.32 -13.51
N LEU A 303 -4.64 -8.01 -13.44
CA LEU A 303 -5.41 -7.10 -12.60
C LEU A 303 -6.02 -5.99 -13.44
N VAL A 304 -7.23 -5.56 -13.12
CA VAL A 304 -7.86 -4.41 -13.78
C VAL A 304 -8.49 -3.47 -12.77
N LEU A 305 -8.10 -2.20 -12.87
CA LEU A 305 -8.71 -1.05 -12.20
C LEU A 305 -9.54 -0.27 -13.23
N PRO A 306 -10.88 -0.34 -13.18
CA PRO A 306 -11.72 0.59 -13.94
C PRO A 306 -11.66 1.98 -13.29
N VAL A 307 -11.36 3.00 -14.08
CA VAL A 307 -11.40 4.39 -13.64
C VAL A 307 -12.60 5.05 -14.28
N VAL A 308 -13.53 5.51 -13.43
CA VAL A 308 -14.78 6.14 -13.86
C VAL A 308 -14.84 7.53 -13.28
N ARG A 309 -14.94 8.52 -14.17
CA ARG A 309 -15.15 9.94 -13.86
C ARG A 309 -16.41 10.41 -14.57
N ASP A 310 -16.92 11.56 -14.16
CA ASP A 310 -18.03 12.25 -14.82
C ASP A 310 -17.73 12.60 -16.28
N TRP A 311 -16.46 12.85 -16.61
CA TRP A 311 -16.00 13.18 -17.96
C TRP A 311 -15.49 11.99 -18.78
N GLY A 312 -15.40 10.78 -18.22
CA GLY A 312 -14.91 9.65 -18.99
C GLY A 312 -14.64 8.37 -18.21
N ARG A 313 -14.37 7.30 -18.97
CA ARG A 313 -14.05 5.99 -18.43
C ARG A 313 -12.87 5.36 -19.16
N TRP A 314 -11.94 4.80 -18.40
CA TRP A 314 -10.81 4.03 -18.93
C TRP A 314 -10.44 2.91 -17.97
N TRP A 315 -9.48 2.08 -18.36
CA TRP A 315 -9.03 0.94 -17.56
C TRP A 315 -7.52 0.98 -17.41
N VAL A 316 -7.04 0.66 -16.22
CA VAL A 316 -5.63 0.42 -15.95
C VAL A 316 -5.45 -1.05 -15.61
N ALA A 317 -4.67 -1.76 -16.42
CA ALA A 317 -4.37 -3.17 -16.22
C ALA A 317 -2.95 -3.35 -15.67
N GLY A 318 -2.81 -4.23 -14.67
CA GLY A 318 -1.52 -4.81 -14.27
C GLY A 318 -1.38 -6.18 -14.89
N VAL A 319 -0.32 -6.39 -15.68
CA VAL A 319 0.00 -7.67 -16.34
C VAL A 319 1.32 -8.14 -15.77
N VAL A 320 1.33 -9.28 -15.06
CA VAL A 320 2.50 -9.73 -14.30
C VAL A 320 3.18 -10.92 -14.95
N ASN A 321 4.49 -10.84 -15.10
CA ASN A 321 5.35 -11.97 -15.39
C ASN A 321 6.00 -12.48 -14.08
N TRP A 322 5.46 -13.55 -13.52
CA TRP A 322 6.01 -14.21 -12.34
C TRP A 322 7.23 -15.10 -12.64
N ASP A 323 7.60 -15.29 -13.91
CA ASP A 323 8.68 -16.21 -14.28
C ASP A 323 10.06 -15.52 -14.15
N ASP A 324 11.11 -16.31 -13.89
CA ASP A 324 12.52 -15.88 -13.81
C ASP A 324 13.15 -15.48 -15.16
N ARG A 325 12.37 -15.51 -16.25
CA ARG A 325 12.86 -15.27 -17.61
C ARG A 325 12.02 -14.22 -18.33
N THR A 326 12.67 -13.54 -19.27
CA THR A 326 11.94 -12.68 -20.21
C THR A 326 11.02 -13.55 -21.06
N THR A 327 9.75 -13.17 -21.14
CA THR A 327 8.75 -13.84 -21.96
C THR A 327 8.09 -12.86 -22.94
N GLU A 328 7.32 -13.39 -23.87
CA GLU A 328 6.35 -12.63 -24.65
C GLU A 328 4.96 -12.87 -24.04
N THR A 329 4.24 -11.78 -23.75
CA THR A 329 2.90 -11.88 -23.15
C THR A 329 1.89 -11.18 -24.03
N THR A 330 0.90 -11.92 -24.51
CA THR A 330 -0.25 -11.37 -25.23
C THR A 330 -1.45 -11.29 -24.30
N VAL A 331 -2.10 -10.14 -24.26
CA VAL A 331 -3.27 -9.87 -23.42
C VAL A 331 -4.42 -9.49 -24.33
N ARG A 332 -5.50 -10.27 -24.32
CA ARG A 332 -6.73 -9.92 -25.04
C ARG A 332 -7.59 -8.99 -24.18
N LEU A 333 -8.32 -8.09 -24.84
CA LEU A 333 -9.29 -7.22 -24.17
C LEU A 333 -10.37 -8.04 -23.45
N SER A 334 -10.75 -9.19 -24.00
CA SER A 334 -11.69 -10.13 -23.38
C SER A 334 -11.16 -10.71 -22.06
N ASP A 335 -9.85 -11.01 -21.98
CA ASP A 335 -9.23 -11.56 -20.76
C ASP A 335 -9.25 -10.51 -19.63
N LEU A 336 -9.22 -9.23 -20.00
CA LEU A 336 -9.33 -8.10 -19.08
C LEU A 336 -10.80 -7.75 -18.73
N GLY A 337 -11.78 -8.39 -19.36
CA GLY A 337 -13.20 -8.08 -19.21
C GLY A 337 -13.56 -6.68 -19.72
N LEU A 338 -12.81 -6.14 -20.68
CA LEU A 338 -13.12 -4.86 -21.31
C LEU A 338 -14.31 -5.01 -22.27
N PRO A 339 -15.17 -3.99 -22.41
CA PRO A 339 -16.19 -3.96 -23.46
C PRO A 339 -15.58 -4.06 -24.86
N SER A 340 -16.35 -4.54 -25.84
CA SER A 340 -15.94 -4.48 -27.25
C SER A 340 -15.78 -3.01 -27.68
N GLY A 341 -14.67 -2.72 -28.36
CA GLY A 341 -14.36 -1.36 -28.81
C GLY A 341 -12.90 -1.24 -29.18
N ARG A 342 -12.52 -0.04 -29.66
CA ARG A 342 -11.12 0.30 -29.97
C ARG A 342 -10.53 1.10 -28.81
N TYR A 343 -9.31 0.77 -28.42
CA TYR A 343 -8.63 1.34 -27.27
C TYR A 343 -7.22 1.82 -27.64
N HIS A 344 -6.91 3.05 -27.26
CA HIS A 344 -5.54 3.52 -27.10
C HIS A 344 -4.87 2.77 -25.95
N VAL A 345 -3.64 2.31 -26.17
CA VAL A 345 -2.85 1.57 -25.16
C VAL A 345 -1.58 2.34 -24.80
N TYR A 346 -1.36 2.59 -23.51
CA TYR A 346 -0.13 3.24 -23.02
C TYR A 346 0.54 2.40 -21.93
N HIS A 347 1.85 2.24 -22.02
CA HIS A 347 2.66 1.50 -21.06
C HIS A 347 3.37 2.46 -20.09
N TYR A 348 3.00 2.41 -18.81
CA TYR A 348 3.42 3.36 -17.80
C TYR A 348 4.94 3.40 -17.55
N TRP A 349 5.54 2.24 -17.21
CA TRP A 349 6.96 2.16 -16.86
C TRP A 349 7.91 2.46 -18.02
N ARG A 350 7.50 2.07 -19.24
CA ARG A 350 8.28 2.30 -20.46
C ARG A 350 8.01 3.67 -21.08
N ARG A 351 7.05 4.43 -20.54
CA ARG A 351 6.61 5.74 -21.06
C ARG A 351 6.29 5.68 -22.56
N ARG A 352 5.58 4.63 -22.99
CA ARG A 352 5.42 4.32 -24.41
C ARG A 352 3.96 4.12 -24.79
N TYR A 353 3.51 4.85 -25.80
CA TYR A 353 2.26 4.57 -26.49
C TYR A 353 2.42 3.34 -27.39
N LEU A 354 1.54 2.36 -27.25
CA LEU A 354 1.60 1.08 -27.95
C LEU A 354 0.68 1.00 -29.17
N GLY A 355 -0.11 2.05 -29.44
CA GLY A 355 -1.04 2.09 -30.56
C GLY A 355 -2.49 1.88 -30.14
N VAL A 356 -3.33 1.61 -31.14
CA VAL A 356 -4.76 1.27 -30.96
C VAL A 356 -4.95 -0.21 -31.18
N THR A 357 -5.78 -0.85 -30.36
CA THR A 357 -6.22 -2.24 -30.54
C THR A 357 -7.72 -2.38 -30.29
N ASP A 358 -8.34 -3.36 -30.95
CA ASP A 358 -9.71 -3.82 -30.71
C ASP A 358 -9.81 -5.28 -30.24
N ASP A 359 -8.67 -5.96 -30.10
CA ASP A 359 -8.62 -7.39 -29.75
C ASP A 359 -7.55 -7.69 -28.70
N ALA A 360 -6.27 -7.44 -29.00
CA ALA A 360 -5.17 -7.81 -28.12
C ALA A 360 -3.96 -6.87 -28.21
N ILE A 361 -3.10 -6.92 -27.20
CA ILE A 361 -1.77 -6.29 -27.21
C ILE A 361 -0.70 -7.29 -26.80
N THR A 362 0.47 -7.22 -27.44
CA THR A 362 1.62 -8.08 -27.13
C THR A 362 2.77 -7.29 -26.52
N ILE A 363 3.24 -7.76 -25.36
CA ILE A 363 4.45 -7.28 -24.69
C ILE A 363 5.60 -8.20 -25.10
N HIS A 364 6.32 -7.83 -26.18
CA HIS A 364 7.38 -8.65 -26.78
C HIS A 364 8.58 -8.97 -25.87
N ARG A 365 8.81 -8.14 -24.85
CA ARG A 365 9.93 -8.32 -23.90
C ARG A 365 9.43 -8.12 -22.49
N HIS A 366 8.48 -8.93 -22.04
CA HIS A 366 8.00 -8.89 -20.67
C HIS A 366 9.10 -9.45 -19.76
N GLN A 367 9.77 -8.58 -19.00
CA GLN A 367 10.95 -8.94 -18.22
C GLN A 367 10.60 -9.84 -17.03
N PRO A 368 11.57 -10.59 -16.47
CA PRO A 368 11.34 -11.34 -15.23
C PRO A 368 10.80 -10.42 -14.14
N HIS A 369 9.80 -10.92 -13.42
CA HIS A 369 9.21 -10.27 -12.25
C HIS A 369 8.69 -8.86 -12.54
N GLU A 370 8.38 -8.54 -13.80
CA GLU A 370 7.82 -7.26 -14.22
C GLU A 370 6.30 -7.28 -14.12
N THR A 371 5.74 -6.21 -13.57
CA THR A 371 4.34 -5.84 -13.76
C THR A 371 4.30 -4.75 -14.83
N ALA A 372 3.87 -5.10 -16.03
CA ALA A 372 3.52 -4.12 -17.04
C ALA A 372 2.20 -3.45 -16.67
N VAL A 373 2.25 -2.15 -16.39
CA VAL A 373 1.06 -1.34 -16.11
C VAL A 373 0.64 -0.65 -17.40
N LEU A 374 -0.54 -1.03 -17.90
CA LEU A 374 -1.09 -0.61 -19.18
C LEU A 374 -2.38 0.18 -18.98
N LEU A 375 -2.52 1.35 -19.61
CA LEU A 375 -3.80 2.05 -19.74
C LEU A 375 -4.48 1.64 -21.04
N PHE A 376 -5.79 1.44 -20.97
CA PHE A 376 -6.70 1.23 -22.10
C PHE A 376 -7.75 2.34 -22.07
N LYS A 377 -7.62 3.31 -22.98
CA LYS A 377 -8.54 4.46 -23.11
C LYS A 377 -9.34 4.31 -24.41
N PRO A 378 -10.68 4.38 -24.39
CA PRO A 378 -11.49 4.31 -25.60
C PRO A 378 -11.03 5.33 -26.64
N VAL A 379 -11.03 4.94 -27.92
CA VAL A 379 -10.78 5.85 -29.04
C VAL A 379 -11.96 6.81 -29.20
N SER A 380 -11.66 8.08 -29.46
CA SER A 380 -12.62 9.16 -29.72
C SER A 380 -12.31 9.83 -31.06
N ASP A 381 -13.33 10.39 -31.71
CA ASP A 381 -13.18 11.22 -32.92
C ASP A 381 -12.78 12.67 -32.60
N LEU A 382 -12.79 13.03 -31.31
CA LEU A 382 -12.33 14.32 -30.79
C LEU A 382 -11.01 14.15 -30.01
N PRO A 383 -10.15 15.19 -29.97
CA PRO A 383 -9.02 15.23 -29.06
C PRO A 383 -9.44 14.98 -27.61
N ASP A 384 -8.66 14.19 -26.87
CA ASP A 384 -8.97 13.79 -25.49
C ASP A 384 -7.68 13.65 -24.65
N LEU A 385 -7.80 13.71 -23.33
CA LEU A 385 -6.75 13.34 -22.40
C LEU A 385 -6.52 11.81 -22.48
N LEU A 386 -5.31 11.42 -22.90
CA LEU A 386 -4.90 10.02 -22.96
C LEU A 386 -4.54 9.49 -21.57
N THR A 387 -3.55 10.13 -20.94
CA THR A 387 -3.00 9.70 -19.64
C THR A 387 -2.15 10.80 -19.03
N THR A 388 -1.94 10.69 -17.73
CA THR A 388 -0.88 11.37 -16.98
C THR A 388 0.12 10.37 -16.45
N THR A 389 1.26 10.84 -15.97
CA THR A 389 2.36 9.98 -15.51
C THR A 389 2.79 10.19 -14.06
N PHE A 390 1.97 10.92 -13.30
CA PHE A 390 2.20 11.31 -11.90
C PHE A 390 1.78 10.23 -10.89
N HIS A 391 0.95 9.28 -11.29
CA HIS A 391 0.60 8.11 -10.49
C HIS A 391 0.55 6.84 -11.34
N VAL A 392 0.87 5.68 -10.78
CA VAL A 392 0.82 4.37 -11.48
C VAL A 392 -0.58 4.09 -12.04
N CYS A 393 -1.62 4.61 -11.38
CA CYS A 393 -3.00 4.48 -11.81
C CYS A 393 -3.43 5.51 -12.88
N GLN A 394 -2.48 6.17 -13.56
CA GLN A 394 -2.66 6.84 -14.85
C GLN A 394 -3.89 7.77 -14.91
N GLY A 395 -3.88 8.81 -14.07
CA GLY A 395 -4.93 9.83 -14.00
C GLY A 395 -6.03 9.54 -12.97
N ALA A 396 -6.05 8.35 -12.38
CA ALA A 396 -7.02 8.01 -11.33
C ALA A 396 -6.84 8.82 -10.04
N VAL A 397 -5.67 9.40 -9.79
CA VAL A 397 -5.38 10.11 -8.53
C VAL A 397 -5.25 11.61 -8.76
N GLU A 398 -4.43 11.99 -9.74
CA GLU A 398 -3.99 13.37 -9.91
C GLU A 398 -4.90 14.23 -10.78
N VAL A 399 -5.79 13.66 -11.59
CA VAL A 399 -6.70 14.46 -12.44
C VAL A 399 -7.92 14.83 -11.59
N ALA A 400 -7.90 16.06 -11.07
CA ALA A 400 -8.92 16.58 -10.17
C ALA A 400 -10.05 17.32 -10.90
N GLY A 401 -9.80 17.79 -12.13
CA GLY A 401 -10.80 18.46 -12.94
C GLY A 401 -10.49 18.30 -14.43
N TYR A 402 -11.56 18.28 -15.22
CA TYR A 402 -11.50 18.21 -16.67
C TYR A 402 -12.67 19.02 -17.23
N ARG A 403 -12.38 19.94 -18.15
CA ARG A 403 -13.38 20.68 -18.90
C ARG A 403 -13.00 20.67 -20.36
N VAL A 404 -14.00 20.58 -21.23
CA VAL A 404 -13.80 20.62 -22.67
C VAL A 404 -14.89 21.47 -23.31
N GLU A 405 -14.47 22.44 -24.11
CA GLU A 405 -15.35 23.24 -24.95
C GLU A 405 -15.16 22.79 -26.41
N ILE A 406 -16.25 22.38 -27.05
CA ILE A 406 -16.25 21.80 -28.39
C ILE A 406 -16.98 22.77 -29.32
N GLY A 407 -16.24 23.35 -30.26
CA GLY A 407 -16.78 24.12 -31.38
C GLY A 407 -16.65 23.35 -32.71
N ASP A 408 -17.10 23.98 -33.80
CA ASP A 408 -17.18 23.34 -35.13
C ASP A 408 -15.81 22.87 -35.68
N SER A 409 -14.75 23.62 -35.40
CA SER A 409 -13.38 23.35 -35.88
C SER A 409 -12.31 23.58 -34.80
N ARG A 410 -12.71 23.68 -33.53
CA ARG A 410 -11.84 24.01 -32.41
C ARG A 410 -12.29 23.26 -31.16
N VAL A 411 -11.33 22.67 -30.45
CA VAL A 411 -11.54 22.06 -29.14
C VAL A 411 -10.60 22.70 -28.15
N GLU A 412 -11.13 23.19 -27.04
CA GLU A 412 -10.35 23.72 -25.92
C GLU A 412 -10.54 22.80 -24.72
N MET A 413 -9.43 22.34 -24.16
CA MET A 413 -9.43 21.38 -23.06
C MET A 413 -8.64 21.95 -21.90
N GLU A 414 -9.25 21.95 -20.72
CA GLU A 414 -8.64 22.33 -19.45
C GLU A 414 -8.56 21.06 -18.58
N VAL A 415 -7.35 20.74 -18.12
CA VAL A 415 -7.08 19.63 -17.20
C VAL A 415 -6.45 20.19 -15.93
N VAL A 416 -7.16 20.04 -14.82
CA VAL A 416 -6.66 20.40 -13.50
C VAL A 416 -6.00 19.18 -12.89
N LEU A 417 -4.70 19.32 -12.60
CA LEU A 417 -3.93 18.33 -11.87
C LEU A 417 -3.77 18.74 -10.42
N GLU A 418 -4.09 17.85 -9.49
CA GLU A 418 -3.89 18.05 -8.07
C GLU A 418 -3.37 16.78 -7.40
N LYS A 419 -2.19 16.87 -6.79
CA LYS A 419 -1.59 15.75 -6.06
C LYS A 419 -0.54 16.26 -5.08
N ALA A 420 -0.59 15.73 -3.87
CA ALA A 420 0.35 16.09 -2.83
C ALA A 420 1.79 15.68 -3.18
N GLY A 421 2.73 16.51 -2.73
CA GLY A 421 4.16 16.38 -2.99
C GLY A 421 4.64 17.02 -4.29
N ARG A 422 5.95 16.89 -4.56
CA ARG A 422 6.61 17.44 -5.74
C ARG A 422 7.12 16.35 -6.66
N GLN A 423 6.74 16.40 -7.92
CA GLN A 423 7.14 15.38 -8.91
C GLN A 423 7.11 15.90 -10.34
N PHE A 424 8.09 15.46 -11.13
CA PHE A 424 8.10 15.69 -12.57
C PHE A 424 7.37 14.56 -13.29
N GLY A 425 6.58 14.91 -14.29
CA GLY A 425 5.82 13.99 -15.12
C GLY A 425 5.41 14.63 -16.44
N GLU A 426 4.46 13.98 -17.08
CA GLU A 426 3.95 14.28 -18.41
C GLU A 426 2.43 14.11 -18.44
N VAL A 427 1.78 14.97 -19.24
CA VAL A 427 0.38 14.88 -19.64
C VAL A 427 0.34 14.60 -21.13
N LEU A 428 -0.42 13.60 -21.54
CA LEU A 428 -0.50 13.13 -22.92
C LEU A 428 -1.94 13.22 -23.43
N PHE A 429 -2.09 13.60 -24.69
CA PHE A 429 -3.37 13.82 -25.36
C PHE A 429 -3.42 13.06 -26.67
N THR A 430 -4.60 12.50 -26.99
CA THR A 430 -4.89 11.94 -28.31
C THR A 430 -5.27 13.05 -29.27
N VAL A 431 -4.81 12.93 -30.52
CA VAL A 431 -5.11 13.85 -31.61
C VAL A 431 -5.60 13.01 -32.79
N PRO A 432 -6.93 12.86 -32.96
CA PRO A 432 -7.49 12.09 -34.06
C PRO A 432 -7.12 12.66 -35.43
N GLU A 433 -7.31 11.87 -36.48
CA GLU A 433 -7.03 12.31 -37.84
C GLU A 433 -7.85 13.56 -38.21
N GLY A 434 -7.19 14.50 -38.91
CA GLY A 434 -7.77 15.79 -39.25
C GLY A 434 -7.67 16.84 -38.15
N TRP A 435 -7.26 16.50 -36.93
CA TRP A 435 -6.98 17.47 -35.87
C TRP A 435 -5.49 17.75 -35.73
N ARG A 436 -5.16 18.92 -35.19
CA ARG A 436 -3.81 19.30 -34.76
C ARG A 436 -3.89 20.04 -33.44
N ALA A 437 -2.91 19.80 -32.56
CA ALA A 437 -2.76 20.60 -31.35
C ALA A 437 -1.98 21.88 -31.69
N VAL A 438 -2.53 23.06 -31.38
CA VAL A 438 -1.99 24.36 -31.81
C VAL A 438 -1.39 25.16 -30.66
N GLU A 439 -1.89 24.99 -29.45
CA GLU A 439 -1.43 25.71 -28.27
C GLU A 439 -1.55 24.83 -27.03
N ALA A 440 -0.59 24.97 -26.12
CA ALA A 440 -0.70 24.44 -24.77
C ALA A 440 -0.16 25.45 -23.76
N ARG A 441 -0.82 25.53 -22.60
CA ARG A 441 -0.44 26.38 -21.47
C ARG A 441 -0.40 25.55 -20.20
N VAL A 442 0.53 25.90 -19.33
CA VAL A 442 0.62 25.37 -17.98
C VAL A 442 0.62 26.57 -17.04
N ASP A 443 -0.42 26.68 -16.22
CA ASP A 443 -0.69 27.82 -15.35
C ASP A 443 -0.64 29.16 -16.14
N GLY A 444 -1.32 29.18 -17.29
CA GLY A 444 -1.36 30.33 -18.21
C GLY A 444 -0.09 30.58 -19.02
N VAL A 445 1.02 29.89 -18.75
CA VAL A 445 2.29 30.06 -19.46
C VAL A 445 2.38 29.09 -20.63
N ARG A 446 2.61 29.61 -21.84
CA ARG A 446 2.76 28.78 -23.05
C ARG A 446 3.88 27.74 -22.89
N ARG A 447 3.60 26.52 -23.34
CA ARG A 447 4.53 25.38 -23.37
C ARG A 447 4.52 24.73 -24.75
N GLY A 448 5.66 24.15 -25.12
CA GLY A 448 5.77 23.37 -26.34
C GLY A 448 5.12 22.00 -26.17
N LEU A 449 4.31 21.60 -27.14
CA LEU A 449 3.84 20.23 -27.27
C LEU A 449 4.88 19.41 -28.02
N ARG A 450 5.18 18.22 -27.50
CA ARG A 450 6.05 17.23 -28.14
C ARG A 450 5.18 16.19 -28.82
N LEU A 451 5.46 15.89 -30.09
CA LEU A 451 4.90 14.71 -30.75
C LEU A 451 5.50 13.46 -30.10
N VAL A 452 4.65 12.67 -29.44
CA VAL A 452 5.07 11.44 -28.74
C VAL A 452 4.99 10.24 -29.69
N ALA A 453 3.92 10.19 -30.49
CA ALA A 453 3.67 9.21 -31.54
C ALA A 453 2.67 9.81 -32.56
N PRO A 454 2.48 9.21 -33.74
CA PRO A 454 1.39 9.62 -34.64
C PRO A 454 0.05 9.67 -33.90
N GLY A 455 -0.62 10.83 -33.93
CA GLY A 455 -1.88 11.06 -33.23
C GLY A 455 -1.78 11.17 -31.70
N VAL A 456 -0.59 11.35 -31.13
CA VAL A 456 -0.39 11.57 -29.68
C VAL A 456 0.63 12.67 -29.43
N VAL A 457 0.22 13.69 -28.70
CA VAL A 457 1.09 14.78 -28.24
C VAL A 457 1.20 14.76 -26.72
N GLY A 458 2.25 15.36 -26.17
CA GLY A 458 2.38 15.49 -24.73
C GLY A 458 3.29 16.64 -24.32
N LEU A 459 3.22 16.99 -23.04
CA LEU A 459 4.08 18.01 -22.44
C LEU A 459 4.54 17.55 -21.05
N GLY A 460 5.78 17.89 -20.72
CA GLY A 460 6.37 17.63 -19.41
C GLY A 460 6.20 18.81 -18.45
N LEU A 461 5.89 18.54 -17.19
CA LEU A 461 5.77 19.56 -16.14
C LEU A 461 6.17 19.03 -14.77
N THR A 462 6.49 19.94 -13.85
CA THR A 462 6.65 19.61 -12.42
C THR A 462 5.37 19.98 -11.71
N LEU A 463 4.69 18.99 -11.13
CA LEU A 463 3.49 19.18 -10.31
C LEU A 463 3.92 19.46 -8.88
N GLU A 464 3.47 20.60 -8.34
CA GLU A 464 3.67 21.02 -6.95
C GLU A 464 2.33 21.41 -6.32
N GLY A 465 1.59 20.42 -5.82
CA GLY A 465 0.25 20.64 -5.27
C GLY A 465 -0.81 20.67 -6.37
N ARG A 466 -0.93 21.78 -7.10
CA ARG A 466 -1.96 21.98 -8.13
C ARG A 466 -1.40 22.72 -9.35
N THR A 467 -1.83 22.30 -10.54
CA THR A 467 -1.47 22.91 -11.82
C THR A 467 -2.63 22.79 -12.80
N GLU A 468 -2.82 23.82 -13.62
CA GLU A 468 -3.80 23.84 -14.71
C GLU A 468 -3.09 23.67 -16.06
N VAL A 469 -3.59 22.75 -16.88
CA VAL A 469 -3.07 22.46 -18.22
C VAL A 469 -4.16 22.72 -19.24
N GLU A 470 -3.97 23.72 -20.09
CA GLU A 470 -4.89 24.06 -21.17
C GLU A 470 -4.28 23.62 -22.50
N VAL A 471 -5.07 23.00 -23.37
CA VAL A 471 -4.64 22.62 -24.72
C VAL A 471 -5.74 22.96 -25.73
N THR A 472 -5.35 23.65 -26.79
CA THR A 472 -6.24 23.98 -27.92
C THR A 472 -5.89 23.11 -29.12
N PHE A 473 -6.93 22.57 -29.74
CA PHE A 473 -6.86 21.79 -30.97
C PHE A 473 -7.71 22.44 -32.07
N GLU A 474 -7.28 22.31 -33.31
CA GLU A 474 -7.98 22.81 -34.49
C GLU A 474 -8.07 21.72 -35.56
N ARG A 475 -9.08 21.83 -36.42
CA ARG A 475 -9.31 20.94 -37.55
C ARG A 475 -8.87 21.57 -38.88
#